data_AF-A0AB73N9V7-F1
#
_entry.id   AF-A0AB73N9V7-F1
#
_cell.length_a   1.000
_cell.length_b   1.000
_cell.length_c   1.000
_cell.angle_alpha   90.00
_cell.angle_beta   90.00
_cell.angle_gamma   90.00
#
_symmetry.space_group_name_H-M   'P 1'
#
loop_
_entity.id
_entity.type
_entity.pdbx_description
1 polymer ?
#
loop_
_entity_poly.entity_id
_entity_poly.type
_entity_poly.pdbx_seq_one_letter_code
_entity_poly.pdbx_strand_id
1 'polypeptide(L)'
;MHAICRIGQVCGRKKGLRMLIFVIYAIFASRFYYSAQDTGIFMGMFRIAPAMSHPDLTLNMYPLLFMVGGIALALEQCSEYLMIPDYLVYVRSRRGWSHFCRYCALLLCYCALFTGVQLIIAVMIVSRDRQECLLMTAICAALTLAVLMLIINIGYLLNCRVMGYATAAALYTALLSLDGVRRWLISSWIGILPCWVPVLTVLFLALAMVNLIVFEHVEMY
;
A
#
# COMPACT_ATOMS: atom_id res chain seq x y z
N MET A 1 8.29 11.66 -24.73
CA MET A 1 8.67 12.90 -24.00
C MET A 1 7.51 13.59 -23.28
N HIS A 2 6.33 13.79 -23.90
CA HIS A 2 5.21 14.48 -23.25
C HIS A 2 4.62 13.81 -21.99
N ALA A 3 4.59 12.48 -21.90
CA ALA A 3 4.12 11.76 -20.71
C ALA A 3 4.99 12.03 -19.47
N ILE A 4 6.31 12.15 -19.65
CA ILE A 4 7.29 12.35 -18.56
C ILE A 4 7.17 13.76 -17.98
N CYS A 5 7.02 14.78 -18.83
CA CYS A 5 6.75 16.15 -18.36
C CYS A 5 5.42 16.29 -17.62
N ARG A 6 4.39 15.55 -18.04
CA ARG A 6 3.05 15.56 -17.40
C ARG A 6 3.06 14.87 -16.03
N ILE A 7 3.77 13.74 -15.92
CA ILE A 7 4.07 13.10 -14.61
C ILE A 7 4.84 14.08 -13.72
N GLY A 8 5.78 14.84 -14.26
CA GLY A 8 6.52 15.88 -13.54
C GLY A 8 5.64 17.03 -13.01
N GLN A 9 4.63 17.49 -13.78
CA GLN A 9 3.68 18.53 -13.35
C GLN A 9 2.70 18.04 -12.27
N VAL A 10 2.15 16.83 -12.41
CA VAL A 10 1.32 16.20 -11.36
C VAL A 10 2.15 15.90 -10.10
N CYS A 11 3.43 15.58 -10.29
CA CYS A 11 4.38 15.44 -9.18
C CYS A 11 4.72 16.81 -8.54
N GLY A 12 4.69 17.89 -9.32
CA GLY A 12 4.93 19.29 -8.92
C GLY A 12 3.88 19.88 -7.97
N ARG A 13 2.59 19.58 -8.20
CA ARG A 13 1.47 20.34 -7.60
C ARG A 13 1.30 20.15 -6.08
N LYS A 14 1.98 19.18 -5.47
CA LYS A 14 1.90 18.88 -4.03
C LYS A 14 3.29 18.60 -3.41
N LYS A 15 4.39 19.03 -4.04
CA LYS A 15 5.76 18.73 -3.57
C LYS A 15 6.00 19.14 -2.11
N GLY A 16 5.55 20.33 -1.71
CA GLY A 16 5.72 20.82 -0.34
C GLY A 16 5.03 19.92 0.69
N LEU A 17 3.77 19.54 0.44
CA LEU A 17 3.01 18.66 1.33
C LEU A 17 3.64 17.25 1.39
N ARG A 18 4.12 16.71 0.27
CA ARG A 18 4.81 15.41 0.26
C ARG A 18 6.12 15.45 1.04
N MET A 19 6.90 16.51 0.90
CA MET A 19 8.13 16.67 1.67
C MET A 19 7.82 16.75 3.16
N LEU A 20 6.75 17.45 3.56
CA LEU A 20 6.33 17.51 4.96
C LEU A 20 5.90 16.13 5.50
N ILE A 21 5.06 15.40 4.76
CA ILE A 21 4.65 14.03 5.12
C ILE A 21 5.88 13.10 5.17
N PHE A 22 6.80 13.23 4.22
CA PHE A 22 8.03 12.45 4.17
C PHE A 22 8.93 12.71 5.38
N VAL A 23 9.09 13.98 5.79
CA VAL A 23 9.87 14.33 6.98
C VAL A 23 9.23 13.74 8.24
N ILE A 24 7.90 13.89 8.40
CA ILE A 24 7.17 13.28 9.52
C ILE A 24 7.36 11.76 9.54
N TYR A 25 7.21 11.12 8.38
CA TYR A 25 7.42 9.70 8.22
C TYR A 25 8.85 9.26 8.58
N ALA A 26 9.86 9.99 8.13
CA ALA A 26 11.26 9.72 8.43
C ALA A 26 11.57 9.83 9.94
N ILE A 27 10.95 10.77 10.65
CA ILE A 27 11.05 10.88 12.11
C ILE A 27 10.48 9.62 12.78
N PHE A 28 9.32 9.12 12.34
CA PHE A 28 8.75 7.88 12.87
C PHE A 28 9.58 6.64 12.53
N ALA A 29 10.05 6.53 11.29
CA ALA A 29 10.89 5.42 10.84
C ALA A 29 12.22 5.38 11.60
N SER A 30 12.88 6.53 11.79
CA SER A 30 14.11 6.61 12.59
C SER A 30 13.85 6.19 14.05
N ARG A 31 12.78 6.66 14.67
CA ARG A 31 12.39 6.23 16.03
C ARG A 31 12.20 4.72 16.13
N PHE A 32 11.61 4.08 15.12
CA PHE A 32 11.45 2.62 15.09
C PHE A 32 12.80 1.89 15.11
N TYR A 33 13.75 2.29 14.24
CA TYR A 33 15.07 1.65 14.19
C TYR A 33 15.91 1.90 15.45
N TYR A 34 15.76 3.06 16.11
CA TYR A 34 16.42 3.34 17.39
C TYR A 34 15.76 2.64 18.60
N SER A 35 14.50 2.20 18.50
CA SER A 35 13.75 1.60 19.61
C SER A 35 14.11 0.14 19.91
N ALA A 36 15.11 -0.44 19.24
CA ALA A 36 15.62 -1.80 19.48
C ALA A 36 14.55 -2.92 19.48
N GLN A 37 13.45 -2.75 18.74
CA GLN A 37 12.45 -3.80 18.54
C GLN A 37 12.97 -4.88 17.58
N ASP A 38 12.43 -6.11 17.70
CA ASP A 38 12.79 -7.28 16.88
C ASP A 38 13.07 -6.92 15.43
N THR A 39 14.36 -6.88 15.11
CA THR A 39 14.94 -6.44 13.84
C THR A 39 14.76 -7.48 12.72
N GLY A 40 14.25 -8.68 13.05
CA GLY A 40 14.02 -9.75 12.08
C GLY A 40 12.72 -9.63 11.27
N ILE A 41 11.81 -8.72 11.62
CA ILE A 41 10.49 -8.56 10.99
C ILE A 41 10.37 -7.15 10.42
N PHE A 42 10.02 -7.06 9.13
CA PHE A 42 9.85 -5.78 8.44
C PHE A 42 8.82 -4.87 9.14
N MET A 43 9.09 -3.58 9.21
CA MET A 43 8.29 -2.58 9.92
C MET A 43 6.80 -2.59 9.53
N GLY A 44 6.50 -2.83 8.25
CA GLY A 44 5.14 -2.85 7.70
C GLY A 44 4.36 -4.16 7.93
N MET A 45 4.98 -5.19 8.49
CA MET A 45 4.33 -6.49 8.70
C MET A 45 3.58 -6.53 10.03
N PHE A 46 2.34 -7.01 10.01
CA PHE A 46 1.55 -7.19 11.22
C PHE A 46 2.19 -8.24 12.15
N ARG A 47 2.24 -7.93 13.45
CA ARG A 47 2.89 -8.72 14.48
C ARG A 47 1.85 -9.46 15.34
N ILE A 48 2.25 -10.62 15.84
CA ILE A 48 1.48 -11.41 16.80
C ILE A 48 2.06 -11.14 18.19
N ALA A 49 1.22 -10.82 19.17
CA ALA A 49 1.68 -10.64 20.54
C ALA A 49 2.14 -12.01 21.12
N PRO A 50 3.34 -12.10 21.71
CA PRO A 50 3.84 -13.34 22.30
C PRO A 50 3.14 -13.71 23.62
N ALA A 51 2.38 -12.79 24.25
CA ALA A 51 1.62 -13.03 25.48
C ALA A 51 0.35 -12.15 25.54
N MET A 52 -0.69 -12.61 26.25
CA MET A 52 -1.97 -11.89 26.49
C MET A 52 -1.83 -10.55 27.26
N SER A 53 -0.62 -10.13 27.62
CA SER A 53 -0.38 -8.98 28.50
C SER A 53 -0.32 -7.62 27.80
N HIS A 54 -0.24 -7.58 26.47
CA HIS A 54 -0.19 -6.32 25.71
C HIS A 54 -1.34 -6.23 24.71
N PRO A 55 -2.07 -5.10 24.64
CA PRO A 55 -3.12 -4.92 23.65
C PRO A 55 -2.51 -4.95 22.25
N ASP A 56 -3.02 -5.82 21.38
CA ASP A 56 -2.47 -6.12 20.04
C ASP A 56 -2.28 -4.89 19.16
N LEU A 57 -3.07 -3.84 19.39
CA LEU A 57 -2.96 -2.58 18.66
C LEU A 57 -1.68 -1.81 18.98
N THR A 58 -1.20 -1.85 20.23
CA THR A 58 0.04 -1.16 20.66
C THR A 58 1.27 -1.77 20.02
N LEU A 59 1.29 -3.10 19.88
CA LEU A 59 2.36 -3.83 19.19
C LEU A 59 2.37 -3.53 17.67
N ASN A 60 1.19 -3.24 17.10
CA ASN A 60 0.98 -3.03 15.68
C ASN A 60 0.93 -1.54 15.26
N MET A 61 1.35 -0.61 16.14
CA MET A 61 1.42 0.81 15.80
C MET A 61 2.38 1.10 14.63
N TYR A 62 3.51 0.41 14.55
CA TYR A 62 4.49 0.64 13.47
C TYR A 62 4.03 0.16 12.09
N PRO A 63 3.44 -1.06 11.95
CA PRO A 63 2.77 -1.46 10.72
C PRO A 63 1.67 -0.47 10.30
N LEU A 64 0.89 0.04 11.26
CA LEU A 64 -0.14 1.05 10.99
C LEU A 64 0.47 2.35 10.48
N LEU A 65 1.50 2.88 11.14
CA LEU A 65 2.22 4.08 10.69
C LEU A 65 2.86 3.88 9.32
N PHE A 66 3.37 2.68 9.02
CA PHE A 66 3.88 2.33 7.70
C PHE A 66 2.78 2.43 6.63
N MET A 67 1.62 1.81 6.85
CA MET A 67 0.50 1.86 5.90
C MET A 67 -0.02 3.28 5.70
N VAL A 68 -0.23 4.01 6.80
CA VAL A 68 -0.69 5.41 6.76
C VAL A 68 0.33 6.27 6.02
N GLY A 69 1.62 6.09 6.28
CA GLY A 69 2.70 6.80 5.58
C GLY A 69 2.71 6.51 4.09
N GLY A 70 2.61 5.24 3.68
CA GLY A 70 2.55 4.83 2.27
C GLY A 70 1.31 5.37 1.55
N ILE A 71 0.16 5.38 2.21
CA ILE A 71 -1.08 5.95 1.64
C ILE A 71 -0.96 7.48 1.53
N ALA A 72 -0.48 8.15 2.59
CA ALA A 72 -0.40 9.60 2.64
C ALA A 72 0.63 10.17 1.67
N LEU A 73 1.79 9.51 1.51
CA LEU A 73 2.84 9.94 0.57
C LEU A 73 2.38 9.90 -0.88
N ALA A 74 1.52 8.95 -1.24
CA ALA A 74 0.95 8.86 -2.58
C ALA A 74 0.03 10.05 -2.91
N LEU A 75 -0.56 10.73 -1.92
CA LEU A 75 -1.44 11.92 -2.07
C LEU A 75 -2.42 11.83 -3.26
N GLU A 76 -3.08 10.67 -3.43
CA GLU A 76 -4.03 10.40 -4.52
C GLU A 76 -3.42 10.47 -5.94
N GLN A 77 -2.09 10.49 -6.11
CA GLN A 77 -1.48 10.61 -7.45
C GLN A 77 -1.86 9.48 -8.39
N CYS A 78 -1.93 8.25 -7.87
CA CYS A 78 -2.29 7.09 -8.67
C CYS A 78 -3.74 7.21 -9.16
N SER A 79 -4.66 7.65 -8.30
CA SER A 79 -6.07 7.84 -8.65
C SER A 79 -6.29 9.06 -9.55
N GLU A 80 -5.54 10.14 -9.33
CA GLU A 80 -5.50 11.29 -10.24
C GLU A 80 -5.02 10.88 -11.63
N TYR A 81 -3.95 10.09 -11.74
CA TYR A 81 -3.43 9.57 -13.02
C TYR A 81 -4.49 8.82 -13.82
N LEU A 82 -5.29 8.00 -13.14
CA LEU A 82 -6.39 7.26 -13.77
C LEU A 82 -7.47 8.18 -14.36
N MET A 83 -7.67 9.37 -13.79
CA MET A 83 -8.71 10.33 -14.21
C MET A 83 -8.26 11.42 -15.18
N ILE A 84 -6.95 11.57 -15.47
CA ILE A 84 -6.45 12.63 -16.37
C ILE A 84 -7.11 12.47 -17.77
N PRO A 85 -7.75 13.51 -18.31
CA PRO A 85 -8.31 13.47 -19.65
C PRO A 85 -7.20 13.46 -20.72
N ASP A 86 -7.30 12.55 -21.69
CA ASP A 86 -6.46 12.57 -22.89
C ASP A 86 -6.95 13.68 -23.82
N TYR A 87 -6.35 14.86 -23.70
CA TYR A 87 -6.76 16.09 -24.40
C TYR A 87 -6.33 16.18 -25.87
N LEU A 88 -5.80 15.10 -26.46
CA LEU A 88 -5.26 15.12 -27.83
C LEU A 88 -6.21 14.57 -28.89
N VAL A 89 -7.44 14.20 -28.52
CA VAL A 89 -8.45 13.78 -29.50
C VAL A 89 -9.78 14.45 -29.13
N TYR A 90 -10.34 15.23 -30.05
CA TYR A 90 -11.68 15.85 -29.95
C TYR A 90 -12.82 14.82 -29.87
N VAL A 91 -12.48 13.54 -29.92
CA VAL A 91 -13.35 12.38 -29.73
C VAL A 91 -12.90 11.73 -28.42
N ARG A 92 -13.82 11.61 -27.45
CA ARG A 92 -13.65 10.75 -26.24
C ARG A 92 -13.34 9.33 -26.71
N SER A 93 -12.06 9.01 -26.94
CA SER A 93 -11.63 7.62 -27.09
C SER A 93 -11.84 6.96 -25.74
N ARG A 94 -12.59 5.84 -25.70
CA ARG A 94 -12.75 5.03 -24.47
C ARG A 94 -11.36 4.78 -23.89
N ARG A 95 -11.12 5.06 -22.61
CA ARG A 95 -9.78 4.85 -22.05
C ARG A 95 -9.66 3.33 -21.87
N GLY A 96 -9.08 2.70 -22.88
CA GLY A 96 -9.11 1.25 -22.99
C GLY A 96 -8.38 0.54 -21.85
N TRP A 97 -8.59 -0.78 -21.78
CA TRP A 97 -7.99 -1.71 -20.82
C TRP A 97 -6.47 -1.52 -20.59
N SER A 98 -5.75 -1.11 -21.65
CA SER A 98 -4.32 -0.79 -21.58
C SER A 98 -3.98 0.35 -20.59
N HIS A 99 -4.83 1.38 -20.48
CA HIS A 99 -4.62 2.49 -19.55
C HIS A 99 -4.77 2.03 -18.09
N PHE A 100 -5.77 1.18 -17.81
CA PHE A 100 -5.96 0.56 -16.51
C PHE A 100 -4.78 -0.35 -16.12
N CYS A 101 -4.28 -1.17 -17.06
CA CYS A 101 -3.09 -1.99 -16.83
C CYS A 101 -1.85 -1.15 -16.49
N ARG A 102 -1.66 0.00 -17.15
CA ARG A 102 -0.59 0.95 -16.83
C ARG A 102 -0.76 1.54 -15.43
N TYR A 103 -1.99 1.87 -15.03
CA TYR A 103 -2.31 2.31 -13.68
C TYR A 103 -1.93 1.24 -12.64
N CYS A 104 -2.34 -0.02 -12.83
CA CYS A 104 -1.98 -1.12 -11.93
C CYS A 104 -0.46 -1.32 -11.84
N ALA A 105 0.26 -1.24 -12.97
CA ALA A 105 1.71 -1.33 -12.98
C ALA A 105 2.38 -0.17 -12.22
N LEU A 106 1.89 1.07 -12.39
CA LEU A 106 2.37 2.24 -11.63
C LEU A 106 2.07 2.11 -10.13
N LEU A 107 0.90 1.60 -9.77
CA LEU A 107 0.51 1.35 -8.38
C LEU A 107 1.45 0.33 -7.71
N LEU A 108 1.69 -0.80 -8.38
CA LEU A 108 2.61 -1.83 -7.90
C LEU A 108 4.05 -1.31 -7.83
N CYS A 109 4.49 -0.55 -8.83
CA CYS A 109 5.80 0.10 -8.83
C CYS A 109 5.95 1.07 -7.65
N TYR A 110 4.93 1.89 -7.37
CA TYR A 110 4.93 2.77 -6.21
C TYR A 110 5.06 1.99 -4.90
N CYS A 111 4.25 0.95 -4.72
CA CYS A 111 4.28 0.12 -3.51
C CYS A 111 5.65 -0.55 -3.35
N ALA A 112 6.21 -1.09 -4.42
CA ALA A 112 7.53 -1.73 -4.44
C ALA A 112 8.68 -0.75 -4.16
N LEU A 113 8.62 0.48 -4.67
CA LEU A 113 9.63 1.50 -4.38
C LEU A 113 9.55 1.96 -2.92
N PHE A 114 8.34 2.21 -2.41
CA PHE A 114 8.14 2.64 -1.03
C PHE A 114 8.61 1.57 -0.03
N THR A 115 8.25 0.30 -0.26
CA THR A 115 8.69 -0.81 0.59
C THR A 115 10.16 -1.13 0.39
N GLY A 116 10.66 -1.06 -0.85
CA GLY A 116 12.04 -1.35 -1.22
C GLY A 116 13.05 -0.40 -0.58
N VAL A 117 12.79 0.91 -0.58
CA VAL A 117 13.66 1.89 0.09
C VAL A 117 13.78 1.55 1.59
N GLN A 118 12.67 1.16 2.21
CA GLN A 118 12.68 0.80 3.62
C GLN A 118 13.31 -0.55 3.90
N LEU A 119 13.16 -1.50 2.98
CA LEU A 119 13.83 -2.80 3.06
C LEU A 119 15.35 -2.63 2.96
N ILE A 120 15.84 -1.75 2.09
CA ILE A 120 17.28 -1.44 2.00
C ILE A 120 17.78 -0.87 3.33
N ILE A 121 17.04 0.07 3.94
CA ILE A 121 17.38 0.64 5.25
C ILE A 121 17.39 -0.46 6.33
N ALA A 122 16.38 -1.34 6.34
CA ALA A 122 16.30 -2.46 7.28
C ALA A 122 17.50 -3.40 7.11
N VAL A 123 17.83 -3.80 5.88
CA VAL A 123 18.95 -4.70 5.58
C VAL A 123 20.30 -4.11 5.98
N MET A 124 20.48 -2.78 5.88
CA MET A 124 21.71 -2.11 6.33
C MET A 124 21.87 -2.12 7.86
N ILE A 125 20.77 -2.17 8.61
CA ILE A 125 20.75 -2.10 10.08
C ILE A 125 20.76 -3.51 10.70
N VAL A 126 20.21 -4.51 10.01
CA VAL A 126 19.97 -5.86 10.55
C VAL A 126 21.08 -6.83 10.15
N SER A 127 21.48 -7.72 11.07
CA SER A 127 22.44 -8.80 10.83
C SER A 127 22.00 -9.76 9.71
N ARG A 128 22.96 -10.23 8.89
CA ARG A 128 22.74 -11.08 7.69
C ARG A 128 21.87 -12.33 7.91
N ASP A 129 21.85 -12.88 9.11
CA ASP A 129 21.21 -14.17 9.43
C ASP A 129 19.67 -14.17 9.34
N ARG A 130 19.01 -13.01 9.18
CA ARG A 130 17.54 -12.87 9.13
C ARG A 130 17.00 -12.23 7.85
N GLN A 131 17.81 -12.15 6.79
CA GLN A 131 17.44 -11.43 5.56
C GLN A 131 16.28 -12.07 4.78
N GLU A 132 16.14 -13.40 4.81
CA GLU A 132 15.05 -14.10 4.09
C GLU A 132 13.67 -13.79 4.69
N CYS A 133 13.57 -13.74 6.02
CA CYS A 133 12.35 -13.36 6.73
C CYS A 133 12.00 -11.88 6.47
N LEU A 134 13.00 -11.00 6.38
CA LEU A 134 12.78 -9.58 6.06
C LEU A 134 12.20 -9.38 4.66
N LEU A 135 12.70 -10.11 3.66
CA LEU A 135 12.22 -9.99 2.29
C LEU A 135 10.76 -10.49 2.17
N MET A 136 10.43 -11.64 2.76
CA MET A 136 9.06 -12.18 2.76
C MET A 136 8.07 -11.23 3.45
N THR A 137 8.46 -10.67 4.60
CA THR A 137 7.62 -9.74 5.36
C THR A 137 7.45 -8.38 4.65
N ALA A 138 8.45 -7.93 3.88
CA ALA A 138 8.35 -6.75 3.04
C ALA A 138 7.41 -6.95 1.83
N ILE A 139 7.41 -8.13 1.21
CA ILE A 139 6.47 -8.47 0.13
C ILE A 139 5.02 -8.42 0.64
N CYS A 140 4.75 -8.98 1.82
CA CYS A 140 3.43 -8.91 2.45
C CYS A 140 3.01 -7.44 2.69
N ALA A 141 3.92 -6.62 3.22
CA ALA A 141 3.67 -5.19 3.44
C ALA A 141 3.39 -4.43 2.13
N ALA A 142 4.08 -4.79 1.04
CA ALA A 142 3.84 -4.19 -0.28
C ALA A 142 2.47 -4.55 -0.86
N LEU A 143 2.07 -5.82 -0.75
CA LEU A 143 0.77 -6.30 -1.24
C LEU A 143 -0.39 -5.72 -0.42
N THR A 144 -0.25 -5.67 0.90
CA THR A 144 -1.26 -5.04 1.78
C THR A 144 -1.42 -3.56 1.46
N LEU A 145 -0.33 -2.81 1.24
CA LEU A 145 -0.40 -1.42 0.80
C LEU A 145 -1.10 -1.29 -0.57
N ALA A 146 -0.80 -2.16 -1.52
CA ALA A 146 -1.43 -2.15 -2.84
C ALA A 146 -2.95 -2.40 -2.76
N VAL A 147 -3.38 -3.36 -1.93
CA VAL A 147 -4.80 -3.64 -1.64
C VAL A 147 -5.48 -2.42 -1.04
N LEU A 148 -4.89 -1.76 -0.05
CA LEU A 148 -5.46 -0.57 0.59
C LEU A 148 -5.60 0.59 -0.40
N MET A 149 -4.61 0.79 -1.25
CA MET A 149 -4.66 1.81 -2.29
C MET A 149 -5.76 1.54 -3.33
N LEU A 150 -6.02 0.28 -3.68
CA LEU A 150 -7.14 -0.09 -4.55
C LEU A 150 -8.51 0.20 -3.90
N ILE A 151 -8.66 -0.04 -2.59
CA ILE A 151 -9.89 0.29 -1.85
C ILE A 151 -10.13 1.80 -1.85
N ILE A 152 -9.08 2.58 -1.58
CA ILE A 152 -9.16 4.05 -1.62
C ILE A 152 -9.50 4.53 -3.03
N ASN A 153 -8.93 3.92 -4.07
CA ASN A 153 -9.23 4.26 -5.45
C ASN A 153 -10.69 4.03 -5.83
N ILE A 154 -11.34 2.97 -5.32
CA ILE A 154 -12.78 2.76 -5.52
C ILE A 154 -13.58 3.92 -4.92
N GLY A 155 -13.26 4.32 -3.69
CA GLY A 155 -13.92 5.47 -3.04
C GLY A 155 -13.69 6.78 -3.81
N TYR A 156 -12.50 6.95 -4.40
CA TYR A 156 -12.18 8.09 -5.26
C TYR A 156 -13.01 8.08 -6.54
N LEU A 157 -13.12 6.94 -7.24
CA LEU A 157 -13.90 6.78 -8.47
C LEU A 157 -15.41 6.97 -8.24
N LEU A 158 -15.94 6.51 -7.10
CA LEU A 158 -17.34 6.71 -6.69
C LEU A 158 -17.63 8.13 -6.17
N ASN A 159 -16.69 9.06 -6.31
CA ASN A 159 -16.77 10.44 -5.79
C ASN A 159 -17.05 10.52 -4.27
N CYS A 160 -16.72 9.48 -3.52
CA CYS A 160 -16.93 9.34 -2.07
C CYS A 160 -15.58 9.07 -1.37
N ARG A 161 -14.63 10.01 -1.50
CA ARG A 161 -13.23 9.85 -1.03
C ARG A 161 -13.15 9.44 0.43
N VAL A 162 -13.92 10.10 1.29
CA VAL A 162 -13.95 9.85 2.74
C VAL A 162 -14.30 8.39 3.04
N MET A 163 -15.27 7.84 2.31
CA MET A 163 -15.69 6.44 2.48
C MET A 163 -14.58 5.47 2.07
N GLY A 164 -13.82 5.74 1.01
CA GLY A 164 -12.67 4.92 0.60
C GLY A 164 -11.55 4.87 1.65
N TYR A 165 -11.24 6.01 2.27
CA TYR A 165 -10.28 6.06 3.36
C TYR A 165 -10.80 5.40 4.64
N ALA A 166 -12.07 5.63 4.98
CA ALA A 166 -12.70 5.05 6.16
C ALA A 166 -12.78 3.52 6.05
N THR A 167 -13.14 2.97 4.88
CA THR A 167 -13.20 1.53 4.66
C THR A 167 -11.82 0.88 4.70
N ALA A 168 -10.80 1.51 4.08
CA ALA A 168 -9.43 1.03 4.15
C ALA A 168 -8.90 1.03 5.61
N ALA A 169 -9.17 2.10 6.37
CA ALA A 169 -8.79 2.20 7.77
C ALA A 169 -9.53 1.17 8.64
N ALA A 170 -10.84 1.01 8.46
CA ALA A 170 -11.66 0.05 9.20
C ALA A 170 -11.21 -1.41 8.92
N LEU A 171 -10.97 -1.77 7.66
CA LEU A 171 -10.52 -3.11 7.29
C LEU A 171 -9.12 -3.42 7.85
N TYR A 172 -8.20 -2.47 7.75
CA TYR A 172 -6.85 -2.68 8.27
C TYR A 172 -6.81 -2.72 9.80
N THR A 173 -7.56 -1.86 10.48
CA THR A 173 -7.67 -1.90 11.96
C THR A 173 -8.37 -3.15 12.44
N ALA A 174 -9.42 -3.62 11.75
CA ALA A 174 -10.06 -4.90 12.01
C ALA A 174 -9.05 -6.05 11.90
N LEU A 175 -8.27 -6.09 10.82
CA LEU A 175 -7.19 -7.07 10.63
C LEU A 175 -6.17 -7.02 11.80
N LEU A 176 -5.79 -5.82 12.23
CA LEU A 176 -4.86 -5.64 13.35
C LEU A 176 -5.47 -6.00 14.71
N SER A 177 -6.80 -5.96 14.86
CA SER A 177 -7.49 -6.30 16.11
C SER A 177 -7.83 -7.79 16.24
N LEU A 178 -7.93 -8.51 15.12
CA LEU A 178 -8.39 -9.90 15.11
C LEU A 178 -7.21 -10.89 15.09
N ASP A 179 -6.81 -11.31 16.29
CA ASP A 179 -5.72 -12.27 16.50
C ASP A 179 -5.86 -13.57 15.71
N GLY A 180 -7.06 -14.14 15.67
CA GLY A 180 -7.32 -15.38 14.94
C GLY A 180 -7.03 -15.24 13.45
N VAL A 181 -7.41 -14.10 12.87
CA VAL A 181 -7.18 -13.81 11.44
C VAL A 181 -5.69 -13.59 11.17
N ARG A 182 -4.97 -12.85 12.03
CA ARG A 182 -3.51 -12.65 11.87
C ARG A 182 -2.73 -13.95 11.98
N ARG A 183 -3.03 -14.77 12.99
CA ARG A 183 -2.37 -16.08 13.18
C ARG A 183 -2.64 -17.02 12.00
N TRP A 184 -3.87 -17.01 11.51
CA TRP A 184 -4.24 -17.79 10.33
C TRP A 184 -3.51 -17.30 9.06
N LEU A 185 -3.39 -15.99 8.85
CA LEU A 185 -2.64 -15.42 7.71
C LEU A 185 -1.15 -15.76 7.74
N ILE A 186 -0.55 -15.83 8.93
CA ILE A 186 0.87 -16.19 9.12
C ILE A 186 1.08 -17.70 9.08
N SER A 187 0.05 -18.49 9.38
CA SER A 187 0.13 -19.95 9.30
C SER A 187 0.46 -20.44 7.89
N SER A 188 1.13 -21.58 7.80
CA SER A 188 1.51 -22.18 6.53
C SER A 188 0.33 -22.90 5.90
N TRP A 189 0.01 -22.51 4.66
CA TRP A 189 -0.87 -23.23 3.76
C TRP A 189 -0.07 -24.34 3.07
N ILE A 190 -0.48 -25.60 3.25
CA ILE A 190 0.14 -26.79 2.62
C ILE A 190 1.67 -26.87 2.89
N GLY A 191 2.13 -26.35 4.04
CA GLY A 191 3.51 -26.51 4.52
C GLY A 191 4.60 -25.74 3.78
N ILE A 192 4.28 -24.99 2.70
CA ILE A 192 5.29 -24.32 1.86
C ILE A 192 5.11 -22.80 1.82
N LEU A 193 3.86 -22.30 1.81
CA LEU A 193 3.55 -20.88 1.63
C LEU A 193 2.66 -20.37 2.75
N PRO A 194 2.91 -19.19 3.33
CA PRO A 194 2.01 -18.61 4.32
C PRO A 194 0.68 -18.19 3.67
N CYS A 195 -0.43 -18.36 4.40
CA CYS A 195 -1.80 -18.11 3.92
C CYS A 195 -2.04 -16.68 3.39
N TRP A 196 -1.26 -15.69 3.84
CA TRP A 196 -1.37 -14.32 3.35
C TRP A 196 -1.07 -14.19 1.85
N VAL A 197 -0.21 -15.04 1.27
CA VAL A 197 0.16 -14.96 -0.15
C VAL A 197 -1.07 -15.16 -1.04
N PRO A 198 -1.79 -16.31 -0.99
CA PRO A 198 -2.97 -16.52 -1.82
C PRO A 198 -4.10 -15.53 -1.47
N VAL A 199 -4.29 -15.21 -0.18
CA VAL A 199 -5.38 -14.33 0.24
C VAL A 199 -5.20 -12.91 -0.29
N LEU A 200 -4.02 -12.30 -0.12
CA LEU A 200 -3.77 -10.93 -0.57
C LEU A 200 -3.71 -10.84 -2.10
N THR A 201 -3.19 -11.86 -2.78
CA THR A 201 -3.16 -11.90 -4.25
C THR A 201 -4.56 -12.01 -4.85
N VAL A 202 -5.41 -12.89 -4.33
CA VAL A 202 -6.82 -12.99 -4.75
C VAL A 202 -7.56 -11.69 -4.45
N LEU A 203 -7.36 -11.12 -3.26
CA LEU A 203 -7.99 -9.86 -2.88
C LEU A 203 -7.56 -8.70 -3.78
N PHE A 204 -6.27 -8.63 -4.12
CA PHE A 204 -5.74 -7.65 -5.08
C PHE A 204 -6.39 -7.79 -6.45
N LEU A 205 -6.47 -9.01 -6.99
CA LEU A 205 -7.10 -9.26 -8.29
C LEU A 205 -8.59 -8.92 -8.28
N ALA A 206 -9.32 -9.31 -7.24
CA ALA A 206 -10.74 -9.00 -7.08
C ALA A 206 -10.96 -7.48 -7.02
N LEU A 207 -10.18 -6.76 -6.22
CA LEU A 207 -10.28 -5.30 -6.13
C LEU A 207 -9.85 -4.60 -7.41
N ALA A 208 -8.86 -5.13 -8.14
CA ALA A 208 -8.48 -4.61 -9.45
C ALA A 208 -9.63 -4.76 -10.45
N MET A 209 -10.33 -5.91 -10.45
CA MET A 209 -11.52 -6.12 -11.28
C MET A 209 -12.66 -5.16 -10.91
N VAL A 210 -12.93 -4.97 -9.61
CA VAL A 210 -13.93 -3.99 -9.16
C VAL A 210 -13.55 -2.57 -9.60
N ASN A 211 -12.29 -2.17 -9.45
CA ASN A 211 -11.80 -0.87 -9.92
C ASN A 211 -12.00 -0.69 -11.42
N LEU A 212 -11.75 -1.75 -12.21
CA LEU A 212 -11.98 -1.73 -13.65
C LEU A 212 -13.46 -1.53 -13.99
N ILE A 213 -14.37 -2.27 -13.33
CA ILE A 213 -15.82 -2.15 -13.56
C ILE A 213 -16.30 -0.74 -13.20
N VAL A 214 -15.88 -0.21 -12.04
CA VAL A 214 -16.25 1.14 -11.61
C VAL A 214 -15.65 2.19 -12.56
N PHE A 215 -14.42 2.00 -13.02
CA PHE A 215 -13.78 2.88 -13.99
C PHE A 215 -14.51 2.92 -15.33
N GLU A 216 -14.87 1.75 -15.88
CA GLU A 216 -15.69 1.67 -17.09
C GLU A 216 -17.04 2.34 -16.91
N HIS A 217 -17.69 2.18 -15.75
CA HIS A 217 -18.94 2.87 -15.46
C HIS A 217 -18.76 4.38 -15.46
N VAL A 218 -17.74 4.92 -14.76
CA VAL A 218 -17.46 6.36 -14.71
C VAL A 218 -17.11 6.93 -16.08
N GLU A 219 -16.51 6.15 -16.98
CA GLU A 219 -16.26 6.60 -18.37
C GLU A 219 -17.52 6.75 -19.22
N MET A 220 -18.57 5.99 -18.92
CA MET A 220 -19.82 6.02 -19.69
C MET A 220 -20.69 7.24 -19.36
N TYR A 221 -20.46 7.89 -18.20
CA TYR A 221 -21.17 9.10 -17.75
C TYR A 221 -20.32 10.37 -17.95
#